data_AF-A0A5K1EDQ5-F1
#
_entry.id   AF-A0A5K1EDQ5-F1
#
_cell.length_a   1.000
_cell.length_b   1.000
_cell.length_c   1.000
_cell.angle_alpha   90.00
_cell.angle_beta   90.00
_cell.angle_gamma   90.00
#
_symmetry.space_group_name_H-M   'P 1'
#
loop_
_entity.id
_entity.type
_entity.pdbx_description
1 polymer ?
#
loop_
_entity_poly.entity_id
_entity_poly.type
_entity_poly.pdbx_seq_one_letter_code
_entity_poly.pdbx_strand_id
1 'polypeptide(L)'
;EDFTNFADVCFKEFGDRVKHWITLNEPYSYADAGYALGIFAPGRCTKVLGNCTAGNSGTEPYVVAHNLLLSHASAVKLYKEKYQ
;
A
#
# COMPACT_ATOMS: atom_id res chain seq x y z
N GLU A 1 1.97 0.75 -10.59
CA GLU A 1 1.79 -0.24 -11.68
C GLU A 1 1.94 -1.66 -11.17
N ASP A 2 3.03 -2.00 -10.49
CA ASP A 2 3.24 -3.36 -9.95
C ASP A 2 2.09 -3.89 -9.10
N PHE A 3 1.54 -3.06 -8.21
CA PHE A 3 0.39 -3.45 -7.39
C PHE A 3 -0.85 -3.81 -8.24
N THR A 4 -1.06 -3.10 -9.34
CA THR A 4 -2.16 -3.36 -10.28
C THR A 4 -1.94 -4.67 -11.02
N ASN A 5 -0.69 -4.97 -11.42
CA ASN A 5 -0.33 -6.24 -12.06
C ASN A 5 -0.50 -7.41 -11.09
N PHE A 6 -0.09 -7.24 -9.82
CA PHE A 6 -0.34 -8.20 -8.76
C PHE A 6 -1.85 -8.47 -8.59
N ALA A 7 -2.67 -7.42 -8.51
CA ALA A 7 -4.11 -7.56 -8.43
C ALA A 7 -4.70 -8.26 -9.67
N ASP A 8 -4.22 -7.96 -10.89
CA ASP A 8 -4.64 -8.61 -12.13
C ASP A 8 -4.40 -10.13 -12.09
N VAL A 9 -3.24 -10.57 -11.58
CA VAL A 9 -2.96 -12.01 -11.38
C VAL A 9 -3.94 -12.61 -10.38
N CYS A 10 -4.14 -11.99 -9.21
CA CYS A 10 -5.07 -12.50 -8.20
C CYS A 10 -6.51 -12.62 -8.75
N PHE A 11 -6.98 -11.63 -9.50
CA PHE A 11 -8.33 -11.66 -10.07
C PHE A 11 -8.46 -12.74 -11.16
N LYS A 12 -7.44 -12.95 -12.01
CA LYS A 12 -7.43 -14.03 -13.01
C LYS A 12 -7.49 -15.41 -12.38
N GLU A 13 -6.64 -15.65 -11.38
CA GLU A 13 -6.43 -17.00 -10.84
C GLU A 13 -7.50 -17.42 -9.82
N PHE A 14 -8.13 -16.45 -9.14
CA PHE A 14 -9.05 -16.74 -8.04
C PHE A 14 -10.42 -16.09 -8.18
N GLY A 15 -10.64 -15.20 -9.17
CA GLY A 15 -11.92 -14.50 -9.35
C GLY A 15 -13.10 -15.40 -9.70
N ASP A 16 -12.83 -16.63 -10.14
CA ASP A 16 -13.85 -17.67 -10.35
C ASP A 16 -14.56 -18.03 -9.03
N ARG A 17 -13.82 -18.05 -7.91
CA ARG A 17 -14.30 -18.46 -6.58
C ARG A 17 -14.41 -17.30 -5.58
N VAL A 18 -13.49 -16.35 -5.58
CA VAL A 18 -13.44 -15.23 -4.62
C VAL A 18 -14.29 -14.07 -5.13
N LYS A 19 -15.33 -13.71 -4.37
CA LYS A 19 -16.31 -12.66 -4.73
C LYS A 19 -16.21 -11.37 -3.91
N HIS A 20 -15.41 -11.39 -2.84
CA HIS A 20 -15.17 -10.25 -1.98
C HIS A 20 -13.67 -10.01 -1.89
N TRP A 21 -13.25 -8.81 -2.29
CA TRP A 21 -11.86 -8.44 -2.41
C TRP A 21 -11.55 -7.25 -1.50
N ILE A 22 -10.41 -7.31 -0.83
CA ILE A 22 -9.81 -6.20 -0.09
C ILE A 22 -8.46 -5.94 -0.74
N THR A 23 -8.21 -4.69 -1.14
CA THR A 23 -6.94 -4.35 -1.80
C THR A 23 -5.81 -4.20 -0.79
N LEU A 24 -6.03 -3.39 0.25
CA LEU A 24 -5.02 -3.01 1.23
C LEU A 24 -5.62 -3.13 2.62
N ASN A 25 -4.88 -3.70 3.55
CA ASN A 25 -5.19 -3.61 4.97
C ASN A 25 -4.54 -2.34 5.55
N GLU A 26 -5.34 -1.51 6.22
CA GLU A 26 -4.89 -0.37 7.04
C GLU A 26 -3.76 0.49 6.42
N PRO A 27 -4.01 1.22 5.32
CA PRO A 27 -2.99 2.06 4.69
C PRO A 27 -2.45 3.18 5.60
N TYR A 28 -3.25 3.65 6.56
CA TYR A 28 -2.78 4.59 7.59
C TYR A 28 -1.67 3.96 8.45
N SER A 29 -1.93 2.78 9.03
CA SER A 29 -0.96 2.04 9.84
C SER A 29 0.33 1.77 9.07
N TYR A 30 0.23 1.42 7.78
CA TYR A 30 1.40 1.19 6.93
C TYR A 30 2.24 2.47 6.74
N ALA A 31 1.60 3.61 6.45
CA ALA A 31 2.29 4.87 6.25
C ALA A 31 2.90 5.42 7.56
N ASP A 32 2.14 5.38 8.66
CA ASP A 32 2.57 5.93 9.95
C ASP A 32 3.64 5.07 10.62
N ALA A 33 3.34 3.79 10.87
CA ALA A 33 4.28 2.92 11.57
C ALA A 33 5.52 2.58 10.74
N GLY A 34 5.41 2.54 9.41
CA GLY A 34 6.51 2.21 8.50
C GLY A 34 7.42 3.37 8.11
N TYR A 35 6.89 4.60 8.08
CA TYR A 35 7.58 5.78 7.53
C TYR A 35 7.57 7.04 8.42
N ALA A 36 6.74 7.07 9.48
CA ALA A 36 6.79 8.13 10.50
C ALA A 36 7.52 7.65 11.75
N LEU A 37 7.02 6.57 12.35
CA LEU A 37 7.55 5.99 13.60
C LEU A 37 8.72 5.03 13.35
N GLY A 38 8.75 4.39 12.18
CA GLY A 38 9.78 3.42 11.80
C GLY A 38 9.79 2.14 12.63
N ILE A 39 8.67 1.78 13.25
CA ILE A 39 8.52 0.58 14.09
C ILE A 39 8.04 -0.65 13.30
N PHE A 40 7.45 -0.45 12.13
CA PHE A 40 7.13 -1.51 11.17
C PHE A 40 8.06 -1.44 9.97
N ALA A 41 8.17 -2.53 9.21
CA ALA A 41 8.90 -2.52 7.94
C ALA A 41 8.33 -1.43 7.00
N PRO A 42 9.18 -0.71 6.25
CA PRO A 42 10.63 -0.89 6.12
C PRO A 42 11.47 -0.22 7.24
N GLY A 43 10.86 0.38 8.25
CA GLY A 43 11.55 0.97 9.40
C GLY A 43 12.20 2.30 9.05
N ARG A 44 11.50 3.15 8.29
CA ARG A 44 11.99 4.47 7.90
C ARG A 44 11.41 5.54 8.82
N CYS A 45 12.28 6.44 9.26
CA CYS A 45 11.89 7.60 10.07
C CYS A 45 13.01 8.64 10.07
N THR A 46 12.71 9.85 10.52
CA THR A 46 13.73 10.85 10.80
C THR A 46 14.62 10.35 11.93
N LYS A 47 15.95 10.32 11.71
CA LYS A 47 16.95 9.73 12.63
C LYS A 47 16.89 10.22 14.09
N VAL A 48 16.40 11.44 14.33
CA VAL A 48 16.27 11.98 15.71
C VAL A 48 15.04 11.44 16.46
N LEU A 49 14.07 10.86 15.74
CA LEU A 49 12.83 10.32 16.30
C LEU A 49 12.91 8.81 16.57
N GLY A 50 13.91 8.11 16.01
CA GLY A 50 14.08 6.67 16.17
C GLY A 50 15.38 6.15 15.56
N ASN A 51 15.71 4.87 15.80
CA ASN A 51 16.94 4.23 15.33
C ASN A 51 16.85 3.77 13.86
N CYS A 52 16.24 4.58 12.99
CA CYS A 52 16.08 4.28 11.58
C CYS A 52 17.35 4.61 10.80
N THR A 53 17.68 3.79 9.81
CA THR A 53 18.88 3.98 8.96
C THR A 53 18.67 5.03 7.87
N ALA A 54 17.42 5.32 7.50
CA ALA A 54 17.02 6.33 6.53
C ALA A 54 15.55 6.74 6.76
N GLY A 55 15.15 7.87 6.18
CA GLY A 55 13.75 8.31 6.18
C GLY A 55 13.56 9.79 6.47
N ASN A 56 12.32 10.25 6.30
CA ASN A 56 11.87 11.57 6.74
C ASN A 56 10.40 11.49 7.18
N SER A 57 10.16 11.49 8.49
CA SER A 57 8.84 11.38 9.09
C SER A 57 7.92 12.56 8.78
N GLY A 58 8.45 13.70 8.34
CA GLY A 58 7.68 14.89 7.96
C GLY A 58 7.14 14.86 6.53
N THR A 59 7.62 13.94 5.67
CA THR A 59 7.26 13.92 4.25
C THR A 59 6.89 12.54 3.74
N GLU A 60 7.63 11.49 4.10
CA GLU A 60 7.46 10.14 3.56
C GLU A 60 6.08 9.53 3.84
N PRO A 61 5.48 9.67 5.04
CA PRO A 61 4.14 9.13 5.29
C PRO A 61 3.09 9.66 4.30
N TYR A 62 3.17 10.92 3.90
CA TYR A 62 2.24 11.52 2.94
C TYR A 62 2.45 11.00 1.51
N VAL A 63 3.71 10.85 1.11
CA VAL A 63 4.06 10.26 -0.20
C VAL A 63 3.60 8.80 -0.27
N VAL A 64 3.80 8.04 0.80
CA VAL A 64 3.37 6.65 0.90
C VAL A 64 1.85 6.55 0.89
N ALA A 65 1.15 7.32 1.72
CA ALA A 65 -0.31 7.34 1.75
C ALA A 65 -0.93 7.69 0.39
N HIS A 66 -0.38 8.69 -0.31
CA HIS A 66 -0.83 9.06 -1.65
C HIS A 66 -0.72 7.90 -2.64
N ASN A 67 0.44 7.22 -2.66
CA ASN A 67 0.67 6.08 -3.56
C ASN A 67 -0.14 4.83 -3.18
N LEU A 68 -0.40 4.59 -1.89
CA LEU A 68 -1.33 3.54 -1.45
C LEU A 68 -2.74 3.80 -1.98
N LEU A 69 -3.23 5.04 -1.90
CA LEU A 69 -4.54 5.42 -2.46
C LEU A 69 -4.61 5.26 -3.98
N LEU A 70 -3.56 5.68 -4.71
CA LEU A 70 -3.50 5.49 -6.16
C LEU A 70 -3.44 4.01 -6.55
N SER A 71 -2.70 3.20 -5.78
CA SER A 71 -2.61 1.74 -6.01
C SER A 71 -3.95 1.06 -5.77
N HIS A 72 -4.65 1.42 -4.69
CA HIS A 72 -6.03 0.99 -4.44
C HIS A 72 -6.95 1.37 -5.60
N ALA A 73 -6.96 2.64 -6.00
CA ALA A 73 -7.83 3.13 -7.07
C ALA A 73 -7.54 2.43 -8.40
N SER A 74 -6.27 2.17 -8.73
CA SER A 74 -5.89 1.46 -9.95
C SER A 74 -6.35 0.00 -9.95
N ALA A 75 -6.19 -0.72 -8.83
CA ALA A 75 -6.68 -2.10 -8.70
C ALA A 75 -8.22 -2.18 -8.75
N VAL A 76 -8.92 -1.23 -8.10
CA VAL A 76 -10.39 -1.15 -8.13
C VAL A 76 -10.89 -0.83 -9.54
N LYS A 77 -10.25 0.10 -10.26
CA LYS A 77 -10.59 0.41 -11.65
C LYS A 77 -10.46 -0.83 -12.53
N LEU A 78 -9.32 -1.53 -12.44
CA LEU A 78 -9.10 -2.78 -13.16
C LEU A 78 -10.19 -3.83 -12.87
N TYR A 79 -10.52 -4.04 -11.59
CA TYR A 79 -11.55 -5.00 -11.21
C TYR A 79 -12.91 -4.66 -11.84
N LYS A 80 -13.34 -3.39 -11.75
CA LYS A 80 -14.62 -2.93 -12.29
C LYS A 80 -14.72 -2.95 -13.81
N GLU A 81 -13.61 -2.75 -14.52
CA GLU A 81 -13.62 -2.68 -15.98
C GLU A 81 -13.43 -4.05 -16.65
N LYS A 82 -12.85 -5.04 -15.94
CA LYS A 82 -12.43 -6.31 -16.55
C LYS A 82 -12.98 -7.57 -15.86
N TYR A 83 -13.31 -7.52 -14.57
CA TYR A 83 -13.65 -8.71 -13.77
C TYR A 83 -15.04 -8.65 -13.12
N GLN A 84 -15.75 -7.53 -13.26
CA GLN A 84 -17.12 -7.31 -12.80
C GLN A 84 -17.97 -6.83 -13.98
#